data_AF-A0A212DIF9-F1
#
_entry.id   AF-A0A212DIF9-F1
#
_cell.length_a   1.000
_cell.length_b   1.000
_cell.length_c   1.000
_cell.angle_alpha   90.00
_cell.angle_beta   90.00
_cell.angle_gamma   90.00
#
_symmetry.space_group_name_H-M   'P 1'
#
loop_
_entity.id
_entity.type
_entity.pdbx_description
1 polymer ?
#
loop_
_entity_poly.entity_id
_entity_poly.type
_entity_poly.pdbx_seq_one_letter_code
_entity_poly.pdbx_strand_id
1 'polypeptide(L)'
;MVTLFQMWVVPLYFTVKLHWWRFLVIWILFSAVTAFVTFRATRKPLVQTTPRLVYKWFLLVYKISYATGIAGYMAVMFTLFGLNLLFKIKPEDAMDFGISLLFYGLYYGVLERDFAEMCADYMASTIG
;
A
#
# COMPACT_ATOMS: atom_id res chain seq x y z
N MET A 1 16.29 -3.67 -5.50
CA MET A 1 16.73 -3.05 -4.22
C MET A 1 16.72 -1.53 -4.27
N VAL A 2 17.52 -0.86 -5.13
CA VAL A 2 17.58 0.63 -5.20
C VAL A 2 16.23 1.25 -5.57
N THR A 3 15.54 0.69 -6.57
CA THR A 3 14.21 1.16 -7.02
C THR A 3 13.14 1.04 -5.92
N LEU A 4 13.19 -0.03 -5.14
CA LEU A 4 12.24 -0.30 -4.05
C LEU A 4 12.42 0.70 -2.89
N PHE A 5 13.67 0.96 -2.51
CA PHE A 5 13.98 1.97 -1.50
C PHE A 5 13.53 3.37 -1.96
N GLN A 6 13.73 3.68 -3.24
CA GLN A 6 13.32 4.95 -3.82
C GLN A 6 11.79 5.09 -3.85
N MET A 7 11.06 4.04 -4.23
CA MET A 7 9.59 4.00 -4.15
C MET A 7 9.09 4.15 -2.72
N TRP A 8 9.78 3.57 -1.73
CA TRP A 8 9.40 3.68 -0.32
C TRP A 8 9.60 5.10 0.26
N VAL A 9 10.69 5.79 -0.10
CA VAL A 9 11.10 7.08 0.50
C VAL A 9 10.53 8.31 -0.21
N VAL A 10 10.28 8.26 -1.52
CA VAL A 10 9.83 9.44 -2.28
C VAL A 10 8.49 9.98 -1.77
N PRO A 11 7.44 9.17 -1.56
CA PRO A 11 6.14 9.68 -1.06
C PRO A 11 6.20 10.17 0.39
N LEU A 12 7.11 9.63 1.19
CA LEU A 12 7.40 10.15 2.53
C LEU A 12 7.92 11.59 2.47
N TYR A 13 8.89 11.85 1.61
CA TYR A 13 9.48 13.18 1.49
C TYR A 13 8.42 14.23 1.14
N PHE A 14 7.53 13.91 0.20
CA PHE A 14 6.42 14.78 -0.16
C PHE A 14 5.41 14.95 0.99
N THR A 15 5.01 13.87 1.66
CA THR A 15 3.97 13.93 2.72
C THR A 15 4.45 14.64 3.99
N VAL A 16 5.74 14.57 4.32
CA VAL A 16 6.34 15.37 5.40
C VAL A 16 6.34 16.86 5.03
N LYS A 17 6.73 17.21 3.80
CA LYS A 17 6.75 18.61 3.34
C LYS A 17 5.34 19.22 3.22
N LEU A 18 4.35 18.41 2.88
CA LEU A 18 2.93 18.79 2.76
C LEU A 18 2.16 18.67 4.09
N HIS A 19 2.82 18.35 5.21
CA HIS A 19 2.21 18.14 6.53
C HIS A 19 1.03 17.16 6.56
N TRP A 20 1.05 16.14 5.71
CA TRP A 20 -0.07 15.23 5.56
C TRP A 20 -0.03 14.08 6.59
N TRP A 21 -0.38 14.40 7.84
CA TRP A 21 -0.20 13.49 8.98
C TRP A 21 -0.95 12.16 8.87
N ARG A 22 -2.12 12.12 8.20
CA ARG A 22 -2.90 10.90 7.99
C ARG A 22 -2.11 9.84 7.19
N PHE A 23 -1.42 10.29 6.15
CA PHE A 23 -0.56 9.42 5.33
C PHE A 23 0.58 8.85 6.17
N LEU A 24 1.24 9.70 6.97
CA LEU A 24 2.38 9.30 7.79
C LEU A 24 2.03 8.23 8.81
N VAL A 25 0.88 8.33 9.47
CA VAL A 25 0.45 7.32 10.45
C VAL A 25 0.26 5.96 9.79
N ILE A 26 -0.47 5.91 8.66
CA ILE A 26 -0.70 4.67 7.91
C ILE A 26 0.64 4.11 7.40
N TRP A 27 1.51 4.97 6.90
CA TRP A 27 2.81 4.58 6.37
C TRP A 27 3.72 3.99 7.45
N ILE A 28 3.74 4.57 8.65
CA ILE A 28 4.53 4.06 9.78
C ILE A 28 4.01 2.68 10.20
N LEU A 29 2.69 2.52 10.34
CA LEU A 29 2.07 1.24 10.68
C LEU A 29 2.37 0.17 9.64
N PHE A 30 2.17 0.50 8.36
CA PHE A 30 2.46 -0.39 7.24
C PHE A 30 3.95 -0.80 7.23
N SER A 31 4.85 0.16 7.39
CA SER A 31 6.30 -0.09 7.38
C SER A 31 6.75 -0.91 8.58
N ALA A 32 6.22 -0.65 9.77
CA ALA A 32 6.55 -1.41 10.98
C ALA A 32 6.11 -2.88 10.86
N VAL A 33 4.89 -3.14 10.38
CA VAL A 33 4.40 -4.51 10.21
C VAL A 33 5.13 -5.22 9.07
N THR A 34 5.33 -4.56 7.93
CA THR A 34 6.08 -5.14 6.81
C THR A 34 7.53 -5.44 7.19
N ALA A 35 8.21 -4.56 7.94
CA ALA A 35 9.53 -4.83 8.47
C ALA A 35 9.55 -6.03 9.43
N PHE A 36 8.56 -6.15 10.31
CA PHE A 36 8.42 -7.30 11.21
C PHE A 36 8.21 -8.62 10.43
N VAL A 37 7.35 -8.61 9.41
CA VAL A 37 7.08 -9.80 8.58
C VAL A 37 8.33 -10.19 7.78
N THR A 38 9.01 -9.24 7.14
CA THR A 38 10.27 -9.45 6.41
C THR A 38 11.38 -9.94 7.34
N PHE A 39 11.47 -9.41 8.56
CA PHE A 39 12.41 -9.91 9.56
C PHE A 39 12.13 -11.37 9.92
N ARG A 40 10.87 -11.76 10.09
CA ARG A 40 10.51 -13.16 10.34
C ARG A 40 10.81 -14.07 9.15
N ALA A 41 10.64 -13.58 7.92
CA ALA A 41 10.92 -14.33 6.69
C ALA A 41 12.42 -14.58 6.46
N THR A 42 13.29 -13.67 6.92
CA THR A 42 14.76 -13.74 6.72
C THR A 42 15.51 -14.52 7.81
N ARG A 43 14.85 -14.94 8.90
CA ARG A 43 15.48 -15.68 10.00
C ARG A 43 15.62 -17.17 9.67
N LYS A 44 16.78 -17.73 10.01
CA LYS A 44 17.08 -19.17 9.93
C LYS A 44 17.09 -19.82 11.32
N PRO A 45 16.61 -21.06 11.50
CA PRO A 45 15.89 -21.88 10.51
C PRO A 45 14.48 -21.33 10.23
N LEU A 46 14.01 -21.51 8.99
CA LEU A 46 12.69 -21.06 8.56
C LEU A 46 11.62 -21.96 9.17
N VAL A 47 10.85 -21.44 10.12
CA VAL A 47 9.76 -22.18 10.77
C VAL A 47 8.64 -22.42 9.75
N GLN A 48 8.07 -23.62 9.71
CA GLN A 48 7.03 -24.02 8.73
C GLN A 48 5.75 -23.16 8.74
N THR A 49 5.51 -22.38 9.80
CA THR A 49 4.36 -21.45 9.90
C THR A 49 4.66 -20.06 9.35
N THR A 50 5.94 -19.69 9.19
CA THR A 50 6.36 -18.36 8.73
C THR A 50 5.86 -18.03 7.32
N PRO A 51 5.98 -18.91 6.30
CA PRO A 51 5.49 -18.61 4.96
C PRO A 51 3.98 -18.28 4.96
N ARG A 52 3.18 -19.06 5.72
CA ARG A 52 1.73 -18.81 5.83
C ARG A 52 1.41 -17.43 6.41
N LEU A 53 2.18 -16.97 7.40
CA LEU A 53 2.01 -15.63 7.97
C LEU A 53 2.36 -14.54 6.95
N VAL A 54 3.48 -14.70 6.25
CA VAL A 54 3.95 -13.77 5.22
C VAL A 54 2.91 -13.62 4.10
N TYR A 55 2.43 -14.74 3.55
CA TYR A 55 1.39 -14.72 2.52
C TYR A 55 0.08 -14.11 3.01
N LYS A 56 -0.35 -14.41 4.25
CA LYS A 56 -1.58 -13.85 4.79
C LYS A 56 -1.49 -12.34 4.99
N TRP A 57 -0.34 -11.82 5.42
CA TRP A 57 -0.11 -10.39 5.56
C TRP A 57 -0.15 -9.68 4.21
N PHE A 58 0.64 -10.14 3.24
CA PHE A 58 0.67 -9.52 1.91
C PHE A 58 -0.71 -9.61 1.23
N LEU A 59 -1.39 -10.76 1.30
CA LEU A 59 -2.75 -10.89 0.78
C LEU A 59 -3.76 -9.92 1.43
N LEU A 60 -3.63 -9.65 2.73
CA LEU A 60 -4.47 -8.69 3.42
C LEU A 60 -4.26 -7.27 2.87
N VAL A 61 -2.99 -6.87 2.72
CA VAL A 61 -2.62 -5.58 2.16
C VAL A 61 -3.10 -5.46 0.72
N TYR A 62 -2.89 -6.47 -0.11
CA TYR A 62 -3.38 -6.52 -1.49
C TYR A 62 -4.88 -6.24 -1.56
N LYS A 63 -5.68 -6.90 -0.72
CA LYS A 63 -7.14 -6.69 -0.69
C LYS A 63 -7.52 -5.26 -0.31
N ILE A 64 -6.82 -4.66 0.66
CA ILE A 64 -7.06 -3.28 1.09
C ILE A 64 -6.66 -2.30 -0.02
N SER A 65 -5.47 -2.47 -0.60
CA SER A 65 -4.97 -1.65 -1.71
C SER A 65 -5.89 -1.72 -2.93
N TYR A 66 -6.36 -2.92 -3.26
CA TYR A 66 -7.29 -3.13 -4.37
C TYR A 66 -8.67 -2.52 -4.09
N ALA A 67 -9.22 -2.70 -2.89
CA ALA A 67 -10.50 -2.12 -2.50
C ALA A 67 -10.45 -0.58 -2.50
N THR A 68 -9.37 0.01 -1.97
CA THR A 68 -9.18 1.46 -1.96
C THR A 68 -8.95 2.02 -3.37
N GLY A 69 -8.23 1.30 -4.23
CA GLY A 69 -8.07 1.65 -5.64
C GLY A 69 -9.39 1.66 -6.42
N ILE A 70 -10.21 0.62 -6.25
CA ILE A 70 -11.56 0.59 -6.84
C ILE A 70 -12.43 1.71 -6.29
N ALA A 71 -12.43 1.92 -4.97
CA ALA A 71 -13.23 2.99 -4.35
C ALA A 71 -12.83 4.37 -4.86
N GLY A 72 -11.52 4.63 -4.99
CA GLY A 72 -11.00 5.88 -5.56
C GLY A 72 -11.39 6.05 -7.03
N TYR A 73 -11.26 4.99 -7.84
CA TYR A 73 -11.68 5.01 -9.25
C TYR A 73 -13.17 5.33 -9.38
N MET A 74 -14.01 4.64 -8.60
CA MET A 74 -15.45 4.90 -8.58
C MET A 74 -15.74 6.35 -8.18
N ALA A 75 -15.08 6.88 -7.15
CA ALA A 75 -15.27 8.27 -6.72
C ALA A 75 -14.90 9.29 -7.81
N VAL A 76 -13.82 9.05 -8.56
CA VAL A 76 -13.44 9.89 -9.70
C VAL A 76 -14.47 9.77 -10.82
N MET A 77 -14.89 8.56 -11.18
CA MET A 77 -15.92 8.36 -12.21
C MET A 77 -17.24 9.03 -11.84
N PHE A 78 -17.72 8.86 -10.61
CA PHE A 78 -18.93 9.54 -10.10
C PHE A 78 -18.83 11.07 -10.21
N THR A 79 -17.64 11.62 -9.98
CA THR A 79 -17.39 13.06 -10.10
C THR A 79 -17.40 13.51 -11.57
N LEU A 80 -16.78 12.76 -12.48
CA LEU A 80 -16.74 13.07 -13.92
C LEU A 80 -18.12 12.97 -14.59
N PHE A 81 -18.98 12.05 -14.15
CA PHE A 81 -20.36 11.94 -14.64
C PHE A 81 -21.30 13.03 -14.06
N GLY A 82 -20.80 13.95 -13.24
CA GLY A 82 -21.59 15.04 -12.66
C GLY A 82 -22.57 14.59 -11.57
N LEU A 83 -22.52 13.33 -11.14
CA LEU A 83 -23.40 12.78 -10.10
C LEU A 83 -23.14 13.39 -8.72
N ASN A 84 -21.97 14.01 -8.49
CA ASN A 84 -21.71 14.76 -7.24
C ASN A 84 -22.63 15.99 -7.07
N LEU A 85 -23.16 16.55 -8.17
CA LEU A 85 -24.03 17.72 -8.15
C LEU A 85 -25.38 17.37 -7.54
N LEU A 86 -25.82 16.11 -7.68
CA LEU A 86 -27.03 15.57 -7.03
C LEU A 86 -26.89 15.53 -5.51
N PHE A 87 -25.66 15.36 -5.00
CA PHE A 87 -25.35 15.34 -3.57
C PHE A 87 -24.87 16.69 -3.03
N LYS A 88 -24.86 17.76 -3.85
CA LYS A 88 -24.33 19.11 -3.53
C LYS A 88 -22.89 19.10 -3.03
N ILE A 89 -22.09 18.11 -3.43
CA ILE A 89 -20.66 18.07 -3.10
C ILE A 89 -19.91 18.85 -4.18
N LYS A 90 -18.98 19.72 -3.79
CA LYS A 90 -18.14 20.41 -4.76
C LYS A 90 -17.32 19.39 -5.55
N PRO A 91 -17.28 19.49 -6.89
CA PRO A 91 -16.49 18.56 -7.70
C PRO A 91 -15.01 18.52 -7.36
N GLU A 92 -14.45 19.66 -6.96
CA GLU A 92 -13.06 19.79 -6.51
C GLU A 92 -12.79 18.86 -5.30
N ASP A 93 -13.61 18.95 -4.25
CA ASP A 93 -13.44 18.14 -3.03
C ASP A 93 -13.60 16.63 -3.30
N ALA A 94 -14.57 16.27 -4.15
CA ALA A 94 -14.83 14.86 -4.51
C ALA A 94 -13.69 14.28 -5.35
N MET A 95 -13.13 15.08 -6.25
CA MET A 95 -12.02 14.66 -7.11
C MET A 95 -10.72 14.54 -6.31
N ASP A 96 -10.43 15.47 -5.41
CA ASP A 96 -9.28 15.42 -4.51
C ASP A 96 -9.34 14.18 -3.61
N PHE A 97 -10.52 13.84 -3.09
CA PHE A 97 -10.73 12.62 -2.31
C PHE A 97 -10.51 11.35 -3.14
N GLY A 98 -11.08 11.29 -4.35
CA GLY A 98 -10.96 10.15 -5.26
C GLY A 98 -9.51 9.91 -5.71
N ILE A 99 -8.80 10.98 -6.09
CA ILE A 99 -7.38 10.93 -6.47
C ILE A 99 -6.52 10.50 -5.28
N SER A 100 -6.80 11.01 -4.07
CA SER A 100 -6.08 10.61 -2.86
C SER A 100 -6.24 9.10 -2.59
N LEU A 101 -7.46 8.56 -2.70
CA LEU A 101 -7.74 7.13 -2.55
C LEU A 101 -7.02 6.29 -3.60
N LEU A 102 -7.02 6.73 -4.87
CA LEU A 102 -6.28 6.07 -5.94
C LEU A 102 -4.78 6.04 -5.66
N PHE A 103 -4.23 7.17 -5.19
CA PHE A 103 -2.83 7.26 -4.82
C PHE A 103 -2.50 6.28 -3.69
N TYR A 104 -3.33 6.19 -2.64
CA TYR A 104 -3.15 5.21 -1.56
C TYR A 104 -3.17 3.77 -2.08
N GLY A 105 -4.18 3.40 -2.88
CA GLY A 105 -4.33 2.03 -3.38
C GLY A 105 -3.18 1.61 -4.30
N LEU A 106 -2.79 2.48 -5.23
CA LEU A 106 -1.68 2.21 -6.15
C LEU A 106 -0.34 2.18 -5.43
N TYR A 107 -0.07 3.14 -4.55
CA TYR A 107 1.20 3.23 -3.83
C TYR A 107 1.45 1.99 -2.97
N TYR A 108 0.51 1.66 -2.09
CA TYR A 108 0.66 0.51 -1.20
C TYR A 108 0.59 -0.81 -1.97
N GLY A 109 -0.17 -0.89 -3.06
CA GLY A 109 -0.23 -2.10 -3.91
C GLY A 109 1.09 -2.40 -4.63
N VAL A 110 1.73 -1.40 -5.24
CA VAL A 110 3.03 -1.59 -5.88
C VAL A 110 4.11 -1.93 -4.85
N LEU A 111 4.15 -1.17 -3.74
CA LEU A 111 5.13 -1.37 -2.69
C LEU A 111 5.02 -2.77 -2.06
N GLU A 112 3.80 -3.21 -1.74
CA GLU A 112 3.54 -4.54 -1.20
C GLU A 112 4.00 -5.65 -2.15
N ARG A 113 3.63 -5.58 -3.43
CA ARG A 113 4.01 -6.58 -4.43
C ARG A 113 5.53 -6.77 -4.48
N ASP A 114 6.30 -5.68 -4.48
CA ASP A 114 7.75 -5.73 -4.52
C ASP A 114 8.36 -6.33 -3.23
N PHE A 115 7.75 -6.06 -2.06
CA PHE A 115 8.14 -6.71 -0.79
C PHE A 115 7.79 -8.20 -0.75
N ALA A 116 6.64 -8.58 -1.31
CA ALA A 116 6.20 -9.96 -1.37
C ALA A 116 7.13 -10.80 -2.25
N GLU A 117 7.54 -10.27 -3.41
CA GLU A 117 8.51 -10.90 -4.32
C GLU A 117 9.86 -11.11 -3.63
N MET A 118 10.42 -10.07 -2.98
CA MET A 118 11.65 -10.23 -2.20
C MET A 118 11.52 -11.30 -1.10
N CYS A 119 10.43 -11.30 -0.34
CA CYS A 119 10.24 -12.29 0.71
C CYS A 119 10.11 -13.71 0.15
N ALA A 120 9.44 -13.88 -1.00
CA ALA A 120 9.32 -15.15 -1.68
C ALA A 120 10.68 -15.68 -2.14
N ASP A 121 11.51 -14.83 -2.76
CA ASP A 121 12.86 -15.18 -3.22
C ASP A 121 13.78 -15.59 -2.06
N TYR A 122 13.73 -14.88 -0.93
CA TYR A 122 14.49 -15.22 0.27
C TYR A 122 14.06 -16.55 0.88
N MET A 123 12.75 -16.83 0.92
CA MET A 123 12.24 -18.10 1.42
C MET A 123 12.59 -19.26 0.48
N ALA A 124 12.47 -19.05 -0.83
CA ALA A 124 12.83 -20.05 -1.85
C ALA A 124 14.31 -20.42 -1.78
N SER A 125 15.21 -19.43 -1.70
CA SER A 125 16.66 -19.64 -1.57
C SER A 125 17.13 -20.24 -0.24
N THR A 126 16.25 -20.36 0.76
CA THR A 126 16.57 -21.03 2.03
C THR A 126 16.05 -22.47 2.08
N ILE A 127 15.07 -22.82 1.24
CA ILE A 127 14.47 -24.17 1.17
C ILE A 127 15.10 -25.00 0.04
N GLY A 128 15.48 -24.36 -1.08
CA GLY A 128 16.30 -24.96 -2.14
C GLY A 128 17.76 -25.04 -1.78
#